data_AF-A0A0Z8F9H6-F1
#
_entry.id   AF-A0A0Z8F9H6-F1
#
_cell.length_a   1.000
_cell.length_b   1.000
_cell.length_c   1.000
_cell.angle_alpha   90.00
_cell.angle_beta   90.00
_cell.angle_gamma   90.00
#
_symmetry.space_group_name_H-M   'P 1'
#
loop_
_entity.id
_entity.type
_entity.pdbx_description
1 polymer ?
#
loop_
_entity_poly.entity_id
_entity_poly.type
_entity_poly.pdbx_seq_one_letter_code
_entity_poly.pdbx_strand_id
1 'polypeptide(L)'
;MKIERNFGEVFPYSLHDARITKIEHLDNQLILHMDSLFYYTDNQTEQIHKATILFEQVDKEDVEFFVFEDTVTGDFSGTCIGLEEYQKKYQDSEFEVIVETYNWRRAVFQGWLWTGATPVTCLMNIFYSGKMLYQIGE
;
A
#
# COMPACT_ATOMS: atom_id res chain seq x y z
N MET A 1 -8.66 -9.77 13.85
CA MET A 1 -8.64 -8.58 14.73
C MET A 1 -8.65 -7.30 13.87
N LYS A 2 -9.28 -6.19 14.31
CA LYS A 2 -9.25 -4.90 13.58
C LYS A 2 -8.58 -3.83 14.45
N ILE A 3 -7.55 -3.18 13.92
CA ILE A 3 -6.74 -2.18 14.63
C ILE A 3 -6.74 -0.88 13.83
N GLU A 4 -6.97 0.24 14.50
CA GLU A 4 -6.84 1.56 13.90
C GLU A 4 -5.39 2.04 13.94
N ARG A 5 -4.89 2.53 12.81
CA ARG A 5 -3.56 3.12 12.72
C ARG A 5 -3.59 4.51 13.35
N ASN A 6 -3.01 4.62 14.53
CA ASN A 6 -2.80 5.92 15.19
C ASN A 6 -1.45 6.50 14.78
N PHE A 7 -1.43 7.80 14.48
CA PHE A 7 -0.22 8.55 14.16
C PHE A 7 0.17 9.40 15.37
N GLY A 8 1.34 9.13 15.94
CA GLY A 8 1.84 9.78 17.16
C GLY A 8 2.50 8.82 18.16
N GLU A 9 2.26 7.52 18.01
CA GLU A 9 2.88 6.46 18.79
C GLU A 9 3.60 5.46 17.88
N VAL A 10 4.52 4.69 18.46
CA VAL A 10 5.13 3.55 17.78
C VAL A 10 4.02 2.54 17.48
N PHE A 11 3.91 2.15 16.20
CA PHE A 11 2.95 1.15 15.77
C PHE A 11 3.70 -0.10 15.34
N PRO A 12 3.40 -1.25 15.96
CA PRO A 12 4.26 -2.43 15.86
C PRO A 12 4.05 -3.25 14.58
N TYR A 13 3.18 -2.80 13.68
CA TYR A 13 2.93 -3.46 12.40
C TYR A 13 3.55 -2.66 11.26
N SER A 14 4.29 -3.36 10.40
CA SER A 14 4.98 -2.81 9.24
C SER A 14 4.42 -3.41 7.96
N LEU A 15 4.26 -2.57 6.93
CA LEU A 15 4.01 -3.02 5.56
C LEU A 15 5.31 -3.13 4.76
N HIS A 16 6.47 -2.76 5.32
CA HIS A 16 7.78 -2.95 4.68
C HIS A 16 7.95 -4.42 4.24
N ASP A 17 8.38 -4.62 3.00
CA ASP A 17 8.51 -5.89 2.28
C ASP A 17 7.20 -6.67 2.05
N ALA A 18 6.05 -6.16 2.53
CA ALA A 18 4.76 -6.77 2.26
C ALA A 18 4.25 -6.38 0.86
N ARG A 19 3.47 -7.28 0.26
CA ARG A 19 2.93 -7.11 -1.09
C ARG A 19 1.43 -6.91 -1.06
N ILE A 20 1.00 -5.82 -1.67
CA ILE A 20 -0.39 -5.61 -2.05
C ILE A 20 -0.66 -6.51 -3.26
N THR A 21 -1.50 -7.52 -3.07
CA THR A 21 -1.87 -8.52 -4.09
C THR A 21 -3.15 -8.17 -4.83
N LYS A 22 -3.98 -7.30 -4.23
CA LYS A 22 -5.23 -6.82 -4.83
C LYS A 22 -5.62 -5.48 -4.21
N ILE A 23 -6.14 -4.59 -5.04
CA ILE A 23 -6.70 -3.30 -4.64
C ILE A 23 -8.15 -3.23 -5.07
N GLU A 24 -9.07 -3.02 -4.13
CA GLU A 24 -10.49 -2.86 -4.37
C GLU A 24 -10.98 -1.51 -3.86
N HIS A 25 -12.00 -0.97 -4.54
CA HIS A 25 -12.74 0.19 -4.05
C HIS A 25 -14.21 -0.16 -4.01
N LEU A 26 -14.79 -0.15 -2.80
CA LEU A 26 -16.17 -0.52 -2.53
C LEU A 26 -16.72 0.37 -1.43
N ASP A 27 -17.93 0.91 -1.61
CA ASP A 27 -18.63 1.70 -0.60
C ASP A 27 -17.77 2.82 0.04
N ASN A 28 -17.07 3.59 -0.81
CA ASN A 28 -16.12 4.65 -0.42
C ASN A 28 -14.98 4.19 0.49
N GLN A 29 -14.59 2.92 0.39
CA GLN A 29 -13.42 2.36 1.05
C GLN A 29 -12.42 1.86 0.01
N LEU A 30 -11.15 2.15 0.25
CA LEU A 30 -10.05 1.52 -0.46
C LEU A 30 -9.55 0.34 0.36
N ILE A 31 -9.51 -0.83 -0.24
CA ILE A 31 -9.21 -2.10 0.40
C ILE A 31 -7.95 -2.67 -0.26
N LEU A 32 -6.88 -2.82 0.52
CA LEU A 32 -5.61 -3.40 0.08
C LEU A 32 -5.46 -4.78 0.69
N HIS A 33 -5.39 -5.82 -0.14
CA HIS A 33 -5.16 -7.19 0.30
C HIS A 33 -3.67 -7.46 0.33
N MET A 34 -3.15 -7.76 1.52
CA MET A 34 -1.73 -8.00 1.71
C MET A 34 -1.44 -9.50 1.69
N ASP A 35 -0.30 -9.91 1.13
CA ASP A 35 0.22 -11.26 1.28
C ASP A 35 0.66 -11.56 2.74
N SER A 36 1.17 -10.53 3.41
CA SER A 36 1.84 -10.57 4.69
C SER A 36 1.68 -9.25 5.44
N LEU A 37 1.86 -9.32 6.76
CA LEU A 37 1.93 -8.19 7.67
C LEU A 37 2.93 -8.56 8.76
N PHE A 38 3.99 -7.76 8.86
CA PHE A 38 5.07 -8.01 9.81
C PHE A 38 4.75 -7.32 11.13
N TYR A 39 4.77 -8.08 12.21
CA TYR A 39 4.56 -7.61 13.58
C TYR A 39 5.84 -7.75 14.38
N TYR A 40 6.31 -6.63 14.93
CA TYR A 40 7.50 -6.56 15.77
C TYR A 40 7.10 -6.46 17.24
N THR A 41 7.44 -7.49 18.00
CA THR A 41 7.31 -7.47 19.47
C THR A 41 8.53 -6.82 20.12
N ASP A 42 8.38 -6.35 21.36
CA ASP A 42 9.47 -5.79 22.18
C ASP A 42 10.67 -6.76 22.33
N ASN A 43 10.45 -8.06 22.13
CA ASN A 43 11.46 -9.11 22.17
C ASN A 43 12.07 -9.42 20.78
N GLN A 44 11.88 -8.56 19.79
CA GLN A 44 12.40 -8.68 18.41
C GLN A 44 11.98 -9.98 17.68
N THR A 45 10.92 -10.63 18.15
CA THR A 45 10.36 -11.79 17.44
C THR A 45 9.40 -11.28 16.38
N GLU A 46 9.71 -11.59 15.12
CA GLU A 46 8.86 -11.25 13.97
C GLU A 46 7.74 -12.28 13.84
N GLN A 47 6.50 -11.80 13.79
CA GLN A 47 5.35 -12.62 13.43
C GLN A 47 4.78 -12.13 12.11
N ILE A 48 4.37 -13.07 11.27
CA ILE A 48 3.81 -12.79 9.95
C ILE A 48 2.35 -13.19 9.96
N HIS A 49 1.47 -12.24 9.68
CA HIS A 49 0.04 -12.46 9.57
C HIS A 49 -0.45 -12.17 8.17
N LYS A 50 -1.60 -12.74 7.78
CA LYS A 50 -2.35 -12.19 6.64
C LYS A 50 -3.13 -10.96 7.10
N ALA A 51 -3.22 -9.95 6.25
CA ALA A 51 -3.97 -8.75 6.59
C ALA A 51 -4.64 -8.10 5.38
N THR A 52 -5.69 -7.36 5.68
CA THR A 52 -6.30 -6.40 4.77
C THR A 52 -6.16 -5.01 5.38
N ILE A 53 -5.68 -4.05 4.61
CA ILE A 53 -5.63 -2.65 5.02
C ILE A 53 -6.82 -1.93 4.41
N LEU A 54 -7.60 -1.26 5.24
CA LEU A 54 -8.76 -0.49 4.80
C LEU A 54 -8.53 0.99 5.04
N PHE A 55 -8.78 1.81 4.04
CA PHE A 55 -8.92 3.26 4.17
C PHE A 55 -10.38 3.62 3.99
N GLU A 56 -10.95 4.29 4.99
CA GLU A 56 -12.34 4.76 4.95
C GLU A 56 -12.44 6.15 4.31
N GLN A 57 -13.56 6.41 3.63
CA GLN A 57 -13.89 7.69 3.00
C GLN A 57 -12.81 8.13 1.99
N VAL A 58 -12.60 7.26 1.00
CA VAL A 58 -11.68 7.47 -0.12
C VAL A 58 -12.51 7.64 -1.39
N ASP A 59 -12.33 8.76 -2.09
CA ASP A 59 -12.83 8.90 -3.46
C ASP A 59 -11.84 8.25 -4.43
N LYS A 60 -12.34 7.67 -5.53
CA LYS A 60 -11.45 6.98 -6.50
C LYS A 60 -10.44 7.93 -7.15
N GLU A 61 -10.83 9.19 -7.30
CA GLU A 61 -10.00 10.27 -7.86
C GLU A 61 -8.89 10.72 -6.89
N ASP A 62 -9.00 10.35 -5.62
CA ASP A 62 -8.03 10.65 -4.56
C ASP A 62 -6.93 9.56 -4.44
N VAL A 63 -6.89 8.62 -5.38
CA VAL A 63 -5.90 7.54 -5.45
C VAL A 63 -5.15 7.61 -6.78
N GLU A 64 -3.85 7.90 -6.68
CA GLU A 64 -2.96 8.09 -7.83
C GLU A 64 -1.77 7.16 -7.74
N PHE A 65 -1.29 6.72 -8.91
CA PHE A 65 -0.11 5.88 -9.05
C PHE A 65 0.88 6.55 -9.98
N PHE A 66 2.10 6.75 -9.51
CA PHE A 66 3.24 7.13 -10.34
C PHE A 66 4.01 5.85 -10.67
N VAL A 67 3.88 5.39 -11.92
CA VAL A 67 4.53 4.18 -12.40
C VAL A 67 5.69 4.58 -13.30
N PHE A 68 6.90 4.18 -12.93
CA PHE A 68 8.12 4.50 -13.66
C PHE A 68 8.43 3.43 -14.71
N GLU A 69 9.25 3.78 -15.69
CA GLU A 69 9.66 2.84 -16.74
C GLU A 69 10.71 1.82 -16.24
N ASP A 70 11.42 2.13 -15.17
CA ASP A 70 12.42 1.28 -14.51
C ASP A 70 12.45 1.56 -13.00
N THR A 71 13.33 0.87 -12.28
CA THR A 71 13.76 1.24 -10.93
C THR A 71 14.46 2.60 -10.93
N VAL A 72 14.23 3.42 -9.90
CA VAL A 72 14.80 4.77 -9.83
C VAL A 72 16.29 4.71 -9.47
N THR A 73 17.12 4.62 -10.51
CA THR A 73 18.57 4.83 -10.44
C THR A 73 19.02 5.68 -11.63
N GLY A 74 19.35 6.95 -11.40
CA GLY A 74 19.72 7.89 -12.48
C GLY A 74 18.52 8.63 -13.07
N ASP A 75 18.55 8.88 -14.39
CA ASP A 75 17.46 9.53 -15.11
C ASP A 75 16.23 8.62 -15.16
N PHE A 76 15.04 9.20 -15.00
CA PHE A 76 13.79 8.44 -14.95
C PHE A 76 12.66 9.13 -15.73
N SER A 77 11.75 8.30 -16.22
CA SER A 77 10.48 8.66 -16.87
C SER A 77 9.36 7.76 -16.33
N GLY A 78 8.12 8.19 -16.50
CA GLY A 78 6.97 7.43 -16.00
C GLY A 78 5.63 8.09 -16.33
N THR A 79 4.57 7.48 -15.83
CA THR A 79 3.18 7.91 -15.99
C THR A 79 2.51 8.09 -14.64
N CYS A 80 1.67 9.12 -14.51
CA CYS A 80 0.70 9.23 -13.43
C CYS A 80 -0.64 8.71 -13.93
N ILE A 81 -1.23 7.75 -13.21
CA ILE A 81 -2.51 7.13 -13.55
C ILE A 81 -3.42 7.06 -12.32
N GLY A 82 -4.73 7.08 -12.53
CA GLY A 82 -5.72 6.89 -11.47
C GLY A 82 -5.99 5.42 -11.15
N LEU A 83 -6.76 5.18 -10.09
CA LEU A 83 -7.10 3.83 -9.61
C LEU A 83 -7.71 2.90 -10.67
N GLU A 84 -8.66 3.39 -11.47
CA GLU A 84 -9.36 2.54 -12.45
C GLU A 84 -8.41 2.08 -13.57
N GLU A 85 -7.51 2.96 -14.01
CA GLU A 85 -6.49 2.59 -14.99
C GLU A 85 -5.46 1.64 -14.40
N TYR A 86 -5.05 1.85 -13.15
CA TYR A 86 -4.16 0.93 -12.44
C TYR A 86 -4.79 -0.46 -12.34
N GLN A 87 -6.04 -0.56 -11.87
CA GLN A 87 -6.76 -1.83 -11.76
C GLN A 87 -6.88 -2.54 -13.10
N LYS A 88 -7.05 -1.81 -14.21
CA LYS A 88 -7.12 -2.42 -15.54
C LYS A 88 -5.75 -2.92 -16.04
N LYS A 89 -4.68 -2.13 -15.85
CA LYS A 89 -3.35 -2.44 -16.38
C LYS A 89 -2.58 -3.46 -15.53
N TYR A 90 -2.81 -3.46 -14.23
CA TYR A 90 -1.98 -4.15 -13.24
C TYR A 90 -2.80 -5.07 -12.32
N GLN A 91 -3.97 -5.55 -12.77
CA GLN A 91 -4.84 -6.47 -11.99
C GLN A 91 -4.11 -7.74 -11.50
N ASP A 92 -3.12 -8.20 -12.25
CA ASP A 92 -2.37 -9.44 -11.99
C ASP A 92 -0.97 -9.15 -11.44
N SER A 93 -0.68 -7.88 -11.10
CA SER A 93 0.61 -7.44 -10.55
C SER A 93 0.56 -7.35 -9.04
N GLU A 94 1.71 -7.54 -8.41
CA GLU A 94 1.91 -7.31 -6.98
C GLU A 94 2.64 -5.98 -6.77
N PHE A 95 2.24 -5.22 -5.77
CA PHE A 95 2.96 -4.02 -5.34
C PHE A 95 3.61 -4.25 -3.97
N GLU A 96 4.93 -4.44 -3.98
CA GLU A 96 5.76 -4.57 -2.79
C GLU A 96 6.09 -3.19 -2.20
N VAL A 97 5.77 -2.99 -0.93
CA VAL A 97 5.96 -1.73 -0.22
C VAL A 97 7.34 -1.70 0.43
N ILE A 98 8.15 -0.71 0.08
CA ILE A 98 9.50 -0.52 0.64
C ILE A 98 9.53 0.69 1.59
N VAL A 99 8.78 1.73 1.28
CA VAL A 99 8.68 2.92 2.13
C VAL A 99 7.23 3.29 2.32
N GLU A 100 6.86 3.46 3.58
CA GLU A 100 5.56 3.97 4.00
C GLU A 100 5.73 5.39 4.52
N THR A 101 5.00 6.35 3.96
CA THR A 101 4.96 7.72 4.46
C THR A 101 3.53 8.10 4.79
N TYR A 102 3.34 8.63 6.00
CA TYR A 102 2.04 9.04 6.49
C TYR A 102 2.10 10.51 6.92
N ASN A 103 1.20 11.33 6.38
CA ASN A 103 1.07 12.72 6.79
C ASN A 103 -0.37 13.18 6.52
N TRP A 104 -0.96 13.94 7.46
CA TRP A 104 -2.29 14.58 7.36
C TRP A 104 -3.22 14.01 6.27
N ARG A 105 -3.97 12.95 6.58
CA ARG A 105 -4.97 12.34 5.66
C ARG A 105 -4.41 11.79 4.34
N ARG A 106 -3.10 11.60 4.27
CA ARG A 106 -2.39 11.03 3.12
C ARG A 106 -1.53 9.85 3.57
N ALA A 107 -1.61 8.77 2.81
CA ALA A 107 -0.65 7.68 2.84
C ALA A 107 0.06 7.61 1.49
N VAL A 108 1.39 7.48 1.50
CA VAL A 108 2.19 7.27 0.31
C VAL A 108 2.99 5.99 0.49
N PHE A 109 2.80 5.04 -0.41
CA PHE A 109 3.58 3.82 -0.47
C PHE A 109 4.51 3.91 -1.67
N GLN A 110 5.81 3.74 -1.44
CA GLN A 110 6.80 3.62 -2.49
C GLN A 110 7.39 2.23 -2.46
N GLY A 111 7.63 1.65 -3.64
CA GLY A 111 8.31 0.38 -3.74
C GLY A 111 8.31 -0.15 -5.15
N TRP A 112 8.06 -1.45 -5.28
CA TRP A 112 8.26 -2.21 -6.52
C TRP A 112 6.94 -2.76 -7.03
N LEU A 113 6.57 -2.37 -8.26
CA LEU A 113 5.46 -2.96 -8.99
C LEU A 113 5.96 -4.10 -9.86
N TRP A 114 5.55 -5.32 -9.52
CA TRP A 114 5.96 -6.55 -10.21
C TRP A 114 5.09 -6.78 -11.44
N THR A 115 5.60 -6.39 -12.61
CA THR A 115 4.95 -6.57 -13.93
C THR A 115 5.57 -7.70 -14.75
N GLY A 116 6.55 -8.40 -14.19
CA GLY A 116 7.31 -9.48 -14.83
C GLY A 116 8.48 -9.92 -13.94
N ALA A 117 9.57 -10.41 -14.56
CA ALA A 117 10.76 -10.84 -13.83
C ALA A 117 11.52 -9.68 -13.16
N THR A 118 11.42 -8.47 -13.72
CA THR A 118 12.04 -7.25 -13.19
C THR A 118 10.92 -6.27 -12.81
N PRO A 119 10.90 -5.75 -11.58
CA PRO A 119 9.91 -4.75 -11.19
C PRO A 119 10.29 -3.35 -11.68
N VAL A 120 9.32 -2.44 -11.65
CA VAL A 120 9.56 -1.00 -11.82
C VAL A 120 9.28 -0.27 -10.50
N THR A 121 9.83 0.93 -10.32
CA THR A 121 9.43 1.75 -9.18
C THR A 121 7.98 2.20 -9.35
N CYS A 122 7.22 2.16 -8.25
CA CYS A 122 5.89 2.73 -8.17
C CYS A 122 5.70 3.52 -6.87
N LEU A 123 4.98 4.64 -6.97
CA LEU A 123 4.43 5.34 -5.81
C LEU A 123 2.91 5.30 -5.89
N MET A 124 2.26 4.84 -4.83
CA MET A 124 0.82 4.95 -4.62
C MET A 124 0.55 6.06 -3.62
N ASN A 125 -0.23 7.03 -4.03
CA ASN A 125 -0.66 8.15 -3.22
C ASN A 125 -2.16 8.00 -2.92
N ILE A 126 -2.51 8.01 -1.64
CA ILE A 126 -3.88 7.80 -1.16
C ILE A 126 -4.25 8.98 -0.29
N PHE A 127 -5.28 9.71 -0.69
CA PHE A 127 -5.98 10.63 0.18
C PHE A 127 -7.24 9.99 0.75
N TYR A 128 -7.47 10.18 2.05
CA TYR A 128 -8.59 9.59 2.76
C TYR A 128 -9.03 10.50 3.90
N SER A 129 -10.33 10.53 4.20
CA SER A 129 -10.89 11.39 5.24
C SER A 129 -11.38 10.65 6.50
N GLY A 130 -11.49 9.32 6.42
CA GLY A 130 -11.82 8.44 7.52
C GLY A 130 -10.59 7.81 8.19
N LYS A 131 -10.71 6.56 8.63
CA LYS A 131 -9.67 5.82 9.34
C LYS A 131 -8.85 4.94 8.39
N MET A 132 -7.60 4.68 8.78
CA MET A 132 -6.79 3.59 8.24
C MET A 132 -6.82 2.43 9.23
N LEU A 133 -7.23 1.25 8.77
CA LEU A 133 -7.56 0.10 9.62
C LEU A 133 -6.82 -1.15 9.14
N TYR A 134 -6.13 -1.82 10.05
CA TYR A 134 -5.47 -3.10 9.83
C TYR A 134 -6.43 -4.19 10.27
N GLN A 135 -6.99 -4.94 9.31
CA GLN A 135 -7.78 -6.14 9.57
C GLN A 135 -6.88 -7.36 9.45
N ILE A 136 -6.44 -7.85 10.60
CA ILE A 136 -5.48 -8.94 10.74
C ILE A 136 -6.26 -10.25 10.79
N GLY A 137 -5.97 -11.15 9.85
CA GLY A 137 -6.42 -12.53 9.84
C GLY A 137 -5.63 -13.36 10.85
N GLU A 138 -6.22 -14.47 11.31
CA GLU A 138 -5.51 -15.47 12.10
C GLU A 138 -4.40 -16.16 11.28
#